data_AF-A0A6N3J643-F1
#
_entry.id   AF-A0A6N3J643-F1
#
_cell.length_a   1.000
_cell.length_b   1.000
_cell.length_c   1.000
_cell.angle_alpha   90.00
_cell.angle_beta   90.00
_cell.angle_gamma   90.00
#
_symmetry.space_group_name_H-M   'P 1'
#
loop_
_entity.id
_entity.type
_entity.pdbx_description
1 polymer ?
#
loop_
_entity_poly.entity_id
_entity_poly.type
_entity_poly.pdbx_seq_one_letter_code
_entity_poly.pdbx_strand_id
1 'polypeptide(L)' 'MDILMAPIIIFMVIVAPIWLVLHYRSKRQVSQGLTEEEFSQLNDLIVKADKMAARIETLEAILDTESPEWRGKHERI' A
#
# COMPACT_ATOMS: atom_id res chain seq x y z
N MET A 1 16.85 33.84 36.14
CA MET A 1 15.88 33.19 35.23
C MET A 1 16.29 33.34 33.76
N ASP A 2 17.03 34.39 33.38
CA ASP A 2 17.34 34.70 31.98
C ASP A 2 18.44 33.81 31.35
N ILE A 3 19.37 33.30 32.16
CA ILE A 3 20.48 32.44 31.69
C ILE A 3 19.99 31.11 31.10
N LEU A 4 18.86 30.58 31.58
CA LEU A 4 18.26 29.36 31.03
C LEU A 4 17.35 29.64 29.83
N MET A 5 16.81 30.86 29.70
CA MET A 5 15.90 31.22 28.60
C MET A 5 16.62 31.35 27.26
N ALA A 6 17.82 31.95 27.24
CA ALA A 6 18.60 32.12 26.02
C ALA A 6 18.91 30.79 25.28
N PRO A 7 19.45 29.74 25.94
CA PRO A 7 19.68 28.46 25.26
C PRO A 7 18.38 27.75 24.87
N ILE A 8 17.29 27.90 25.65
CA ILE A 8 15.98 27.32 25.31
C ILE A 8 15.40 27.97 24.04
N ILE A 9 15.50 29.30 23.89
CA ILE A 9 15.00 30.01 22.71
C ILE A 9 15.77 29.57 21.47
N ILE A 10 17.11 29.50 21.53
CA ILE A 10 17.94 29.03 20.41
C ILE A 10 17.57 27.59 20.02
N PHE A 11 17.36 26.72 21.00
CA PHE A 11 16.90 25.36 20.77
C PHE A 11 15.54 25.33 20.07
N MET A 12 14.57 26.13 20.53
CA MET A 12 13.23 26.21 19.94
C MET A 12 13.25 26.75 18.51
N VAL A 13 14.11 27.73 18.20
CA VAL A 13 14.27 28.29 16.85
C VAL A 13 14.80 27.26 15.85
N ILE A 14 15.54 26.24 16.31
CA ILE A 14 16.07 25.19 15.43
C ILE A 14 15.15 23.97 15.39
N VAL A 15 14.75 23.47 16.57
CA VAL A 15 14.03 22.21 16.70
C VAL A 15 12.57 22.34 16.29
N ALA A 16 11.90 23.45 16.61
CA ALA A 16 10.49 23.61 16.25
C ALA A 16 10.28 23.68 14.72
N PRO A 17 11.10 24.41 13.94
CA PRO A 17 10.99 24.38 12.48
C PRO A 17 11.31 23.00 11.88
N ILE A 18 12.32 22.29 12.37
CA ILE A 18 12.63 20.92 11.90
C ILE A 18 11.45 19.99 12.17
N TRP A 19 10.86 20.05 13.37
CA TRP A 19 9.71 19.25 13.73
C TRP A 19 8.49 19.57 12.84
N LEU A 20 8.23 20.86 12.58
CA LEU A 20 7.16 21.30 11.69
C LEU A 20 7.37 20.78 10.27
N VAL A 21 8.58 20.89 9.72
CA VAL A 21 8.89 20.32 8.39
C VAL A 21 8.69 18.81 8.37
N LEU A 22 9.15 18.07 9.37
CA LEU A 22 8.95 16.62 9.45
C LEU A 22 7.47 16.24 9.58
N HIS A 23 6.71 16.93 10.43
CA HIS A 23 5.28 16.69 10.64
C HIS A 23 4.48 16.89 9.36
N TYR A 24 4.76 17.97 8.62
CA TYR A 24 4.04 18.28 7.39
C TYR A 24 4.54 17.48 6.20
N ARG A 25 5.83 17.11 6.13
CA ARG A 25 6.37 16.28 5.05
C ARG A 25 5.81 14.85 5.11
N SER A 26 5.69 14.27 6.31
CA SER A 26 5.07 12.94 6.49
C SER A 26 3.60 12.95 6.07
N LYS A 27 2.83 13.98 6.49
CA LYS A 27 1.43 14.13 6.05
C LYS A 27 1.30 14.32 4.54
N ARG A 28 2.21 15.09 3.92
CA ARG A 28 2.22 15.31 2.47
C ARG A 28 2.55 14.05 1.68
N GLN A 29 3.42 13.19 2.19
CA GLN A 29 3.75 11.91 1.57
C GLN A 29 2.57 10.93 1.59
N VAL A 30 1.77 10.93 2.67
CA VAL A 30 0.56 10.11 2.77
C VAL A 30 -0.58 10.65 1.89
N SER A 31 -0.65 11.97 1.66
CA SER A 31 -1.66 12.59 0.80
C SER A 31 -1.25 12.70 -0.67
N GLN A 32 -0.01 12.41 -1.02
CA GLN A 32 0.41 12.30 -2.41
C GLN A 32 -0.16 10.98 -2.93
N GLY A 33 -1.14 11.08 -3.83
CA GLY A 33 -1.63 9.91 -4.57
C GLY A 33 -0.53 9.26 -5.40
N LEU A 34 -0.90 8.20 -6.12
CA LEU A 34 0.06 7.46 -6.95
C LEU A 34 0.75 8.38 -7.95
N THR A 35 2.06 8.22 -8.07
CA THR A 35 2.84 8.73 -9.20
C THR A 35 2.36 8.08 -10.50
N GLU A 36 2.74 8.65 -11.65
CA GLU A 36 2.40 8.10 -12.96
C GLU A 36 2.95 6.68 -13.16
N GLU A 37 4.16 6.41 -12.64
CA GLU A 37 4.76 5.08 -12.66
C GLU A 37 3.97 4.08 -11.80
N GLU A 38 3.62 4.46 -10.56
CA GLU A 38 2.81 3.62 -9.68
C GLU A 38 1.41 3.36 -10.26
N PHE A 39 0.82 4.35 -10.95
CA PHE A 39 -0.44 4.18 -11.65
C PHE A 39 -0.33 3.18 -12.81
N SER A 40 0.75 3.24 -13.59
CA SER A 40 1.03 2.26 -14.64
C SER A 40 1.18 0.85 -14.06
N GLN A 41 1.95 0.69 -12.98
CA GLN A 41 2.14 -0.60 -12.32
C GLN A 41 0.82 -1.15 -11.76
N LEU A 42 -0.03 -0.29 -11.20
CA LEU A 42 -1.36 -0.68 -10.72
C LEU A 42 -2.23 -1.18 -11.87
N ASN A 43 -2.26 -0.49 -13.01
CA ASN A 43 -3.02 -0.93 -14.18
C ASN A 43 -2.51 -2.28 -14.71
N ASP A 44 -1.20 -2.48 -14.75
CA ASP A 44 -0.62 -3.78 -15.14
C ASP A 44 -1.06 -4.89 -14.18
N LEU A 45 -1.17 -4.60 -12.89
CA LEU A 45 -1.63 -5.57 -11.89
C LEU A 45 -3.10 -5.90 -12.07
N ILE A 46 -3.95 -4.91 -12.38
CA ILE A 46 -5.37 -5.11 -12.68
C ILE A 46 -5.54 -6.02 -13.91
N VAL A 47 -4.84 -5.72 -15.00
CA VAL A 47 -4.89 -6.54 -16.22
C VAL A 47 -4.43 -7.97 -15.95
N LYS A 48 -3.40 -8.15 -15.11
CA LYS A 48 -2.95 -9.49 -14.69
C LYS A 48 -4.02 -10.20 -13.85
N ALA A 49 -4.68 -9.50 -12.94
CA ALA A 49 -5.75 -10.05 -12.11
C ALA A 49 -6.92 -10.53 -12.96
N ASP A 50 -7.37 -9.74 -13.94
CA ASP A 50 -8.44 -10.12 -14.86
C ASP A 50 -8.07 -11.37 -15.67
N LYS A 51 -6.83 -11.44 -16.16
CA LYS A 51 -6.33 -12.61 -16.87
C LYS A 51 -6.26 -13.85 -15.96
N MET A 52 -5.89 -13.68 -14.69
CA MET A 52 -5.88 -14.79 -13.73
C MET A 52 -7.30 -15.27 -13.43
N ALA A 53 -8.27 -14.37 -13.27
CA ALA A 53 -9.66 -14.71 -13.02
C ALA A 53 -10.25 -15.55 -14.17
N ALA A 54 -10.06 -15.12 -15.43
CA ALA A 54 -10.51 -15.88 -16.60
C ALA A 54 -9.85 -17.27 -16.68
N ARG A 55 -8.58 -17.37 -16.30
CA ARG A 55 -7.87 -18.66 -16.25
C ARG A 55 -8.40 -19.57 -15.14
N ILE A 56 -8.73 -19.02 -13.97
CA ILE A 56 -9.34 -19.78 -12.88
C ILE A 56 -10.69 -20.33 -13.34
N GLU A 57 -11.54 -19.52 -13.95
CA GLU A 57 -12.83 -19.97 -14.49
C GLU A 57 -12.65 -21.10 -15.51
N THR A 58 -11.65 -20.99 -16.40
CA THR A 58 -11.33 -22.04 -17.36
C THR A 58 -10.87 -23.32 -16.67
N LEU A 59 -10.03 -23.21 -15.64
CA LEU A 59 -9.55 -24.35 -14.87
C LEU A 59 -10.68 -25.02 -14.08
N GLU A 60 -11.58 -24.23 -13.49
CA GLU A 60 -12.78 -24.74 -12.83
C GLU A 60 -13.69 -25.49 -13.81
N ALA A 61 -13.90 -24.96 -15.01
CA ALA A 61 -14.68 -25.63 -16.05
C ALA A 61 -14.06 -26.97 -16.46
N ILE A 62 -12.74 -27.03 -16.64
CA ILE A 62 -12.02 -28.28 -16.95
C ILE A 62 -12.11 -29.26 -15.77
N LEU A 63 -11.96 -28.79 -14.54
CA LEU A 63 -12.06 -29.63 -13.34
C LEU A 63 -13.47 -30.19 -13.15
N ASP A 64 -14.50 -29.37 -13.41
CA ASP A 64 -15.90 -29.78 -13.35
C ASP A 64 -16.20 -30.88 -14.40
N THR A 65 -15.51 -30.90 -15.55
CA THR A 65 -15.64 -31.97 -16.56
C THR A 65 -14.79 -33.21 -16.26
N GLU A 66 -13.53 -33.03 -15.88
CA GLU A 66 -12.53 -34.11 -15.77
C GLU A 66 -12.46 -34.76 -14.39
N SER A 67 -12.93 -34.08 -13.34
CA SER A 67 -12.96 -34.61 -11.97
C SER A 67 -14.13 -34.06 -11.17
N PRO A 68 -15.39 -34.45 -11.47
CA PRO A 68 -16.60 -33.85 -10.89
C PRO A 68 -16.65 -33.77 -9.36
N GLU A 69 -15.92 -34.64 -8.66
CA GLU A 69 -15.85 -34.74 -7.19
C GLU A 69 -14.80 -33.79 -6.55
N TRP A 70 -14.08 -32.99 -7.35
CA TRP A 70 -12.91 -32.21 -6.90
C TRP A 70 -13.24 -31.16 -5.83
N ARG A 71 -14.46 -30.59 -5.88
CA ARG A 71 -14.95 -29.58 -4.93
C ARG A 71 -15.10 -30.17 -3.52
N GLY A 72 -15.66 -31.38 -3.39
CA GLY A 72 -15.85 -32.05 -2.09
C GLY A 72 -14.57 -32.62 -1.47
N LYS A 73 -13.50 -32.75 -2.25
CA LYS A 73 -12.18 -33.20 -1.75
C LYS A 73 -11.44 -32.12 -0.96
N HIS A 74 -11.71 -30.84 -1.22
CA HIS A 74 -11.06 -29.69 -0.55
C HIS A 74 -11.76 -29.25 0.74
N GLU A 75 -13.02 -29.66 0.98
CA GLU A 75 -13.78 -29.31 2.20
C GLU A 75 -13.35 -30.12 3.44
N ARG A 76 -12.49 -31.13 3.27
CA ARG A 76 -12.04 -32.05 4.34
C ARG A 76 -10.62 -31.83 4.84
N ILE A 77 -10.01 -30.65 4.61
CA ILE A 77 -8.69 -30.28 5.14
C ILE A 77 -8.78 -28.98 5.92
#